data_AF-A0A345DMH6-F1
#
_entry.id   AF-A0A345DMH6-F1
#
_cell.length_a   1.000
_cell.length_b   1.000
_cell.length_c   1.000
_cell.angle_alpha   90.00
_cell.angle_beta   90.00
_cell.angle_gamma   90.00
#
_symmetry.space_group_name_H-M   'P 1'
#
loop_
_entity.id
_entity.type
_entity.pdbx_description
1 polymer ?
#
loop_
_entity_poly.entity_id
_entity_poly.type
_entity_poly.pdbx_seq_one_letter_code
_entity_poly.pdbx_strand_id
1 'polypeptide(L)'
;MFKTNLGKLINGDALEFIKTLENDSVDLILTDTPYLYNLSKRENEQINEKSNITKSINKYINSIYDNNLHNSFDINTYLDEFYRISKTKFMLIWMNRQQIIDYLDWVRKKEMLYDFILWNKTNPMPTNNHIYQDKEYCIIIYSKKTSNSEL
;
A
#
# COMPACT_ATOMS: atom_id res chain seq x y z
N MET A 1 -10.74 3.69 20.70
CA MET A 1 -10.66 2.28 20.23
C MET A 1 -12.05 1.67 20.25
N PHE A 2 -12.53 1.22 19.10
CA PHE A 2 -13.84 0.57 18.95
C PHE A 2 -13.65 -0.94 18.91
N LYS A 3 -14.32 -1.69 19.79
CA LYS A 3 -14.23 -3.16 19.83
C LYS A 3 -15.38 -3.78 19.05
N THR A 4 -15.07 -4.78 18.23
CA THR A 4 -16.03 -5.64 17.52
C THR A 4 -15.90 -7.08 18.01
N ASN A 5 -16.79 -7.96 17.57
CA ASN A 5 -16.68 -9.40 17.85
C ASN A 5 -15.49 -10.06 17.15
N LEU A 6 -14.92 -9.40 16.13
CA LEU A 6 -13.80 -9.91 15.32
C LEU A 6 -12.46 -9.26 15.67
N GLY A 7 -12.45 -8.12 16.36
CA GLY A 7 -11.22 -7.41 16.64
C GLY A 7 -11.42 -5.99 17.16
N LYS A 8 -10.38 -5.19 17.03
CA LYS A 8 -10.33 -3.81 17.51
C LYS A 8 -10.06 -2.89 16.33
N LEU A 9 -10.86 -1.83 16.22
CA LEU A 9 -10.64 -0.74 15.29
C LEU A 9 -10.05 0.45 16.05
N ILE A 10 -8.97 0.99 15.49
CA ILE A 10 -8.27 2.16 16.02
C ILE A 10 -8.53 3.32 15.07
N ASN A 11 -8.99 4.44 15.63
CA ASN A 11 -9.10 5.69 14.90
C ASN A 11 -7.89 6.56 15.28
N GLY A 12 -6.98 6.78 14.34
CA GLY A 12 -5.75 7.52 14.55
C GLY A 12 -4.80 7.36 13.37
N ASP A 13 -3.66 8.05 13.45
CA ASP A 13 -2.56 7.84 12.51
C ASP A 13 -2.00 6.42 12.66
N ALA A 14 -1.85 5.73 11.53
CA ALA A 14 -1.43 4.34 11.52
C ALA A 14 0.00 4.16 12.05
N LEU A 15 0.93 5.03 11.63
CA LEU A 15 2.33 4.94 12.03
C LEU A 15 2.50 5.19 13.53
N GLU A 16 1.84 6.23 14.06
CA GLU A 16 1.88 6.54 15.49
C GLU A 16 1.30 5.40 16.33
N PHE A 17 0.23 4.76 15.87
CA PHE A 17 -0.29 3.57 16.54
C PHE A 17 0.68 2.39 16.47
N ILE A 18 1.25 2.09 15.30
CA ILE A 18 2.17 0.97 15.11
C ILE A 18 3.38 1.09 16.04
N LYS A 19 3.93 2.29 16.20
CA LYS A 19 5.05 2.56 17.13
C LYS A 19 4.74 2.20 18.58
N THR A 20 3.46 2.16 18.98
CA THR A 20 3.05 1.76 20.34
C THR A 20 3.01 0.25 20.56
N LEU A 21 3.02 -0.54 19.48
CA LEU A 21 2.99 -1.99 19.57
C LEU A 21 4.36 -2.55 19.99
N GLU A 22 4.34 -3.63 20.76
CA GLU A 22 5.55 -4.32 21.19
C GLU A 22 6.27 -5.00 20.00
N ASN A 23 7.57 -5.24 20.16
CA ASN A 23 8.34 -6.03 19.20
C ASN A 23 7.77 -7.44 19.11
N ASP A 24 7.80 -8.04 17.93
CA ASP A 24 7.39 -9.43 17.70
C ASP A 24 6.00 -9.76 18.29
N SER A 25 5.05 -8.83 18.17
CA SER A 25 3.69 -8.95 18.72
C SER A 25 2.63 -9.31 17.68
N VAL A 26 2.95 -9.19 16.38
CA VAL A 26 2.02 -9.39 15.26
C VAL A 26 2.37 -10.64 14.46
N ASP A 27 1.39 -11.52 14.28
CA ASP A 27 1.53 -12.77 13.52
C ASP A 27 1.47 -12.57 12.00
N LEU A 28 0.65 -11.61 11.54
CA LEU A 28 0.47 -11.30 10.12
C LEU A 28 0.24 -9.81 9.91
N ILE A 29 0.98 -9.24 8.95
CA ILE A 29 0.74 -7.90 8.43
C ILE A 29 0.17 -8.04 7.02
N LEU A 30 -1.04 -7.53 6.83
CA LEU A 30 -1.72 -7.42 5.55
C LEU A 30 -2.22 -5.98 5.43
N THR A 31 -1.73 -5.26 4.43
CA THR A 31 -2.07 -3.83 4.27
C THR A 31 -2.20 -3.44 2.80
N ASP A 32 -2.99 -2.39 2.57
CA ASP A 32 -3.18 -1.73 1.29
C ASP A 32 -2.88 -0.24 1.50
N THR A 33 -1.60 0.11 1.31
CA THR A 33 -1.07 1.42 1.68
C THR A 33 -1.42 2.49 0.65
N PRO A 34 -1.41 3.79 1.00
CA PRO A 34 -1.68 4.87 0.04
C PRO A 34 -0.76 4.79 -1.18
N TYR A 35 -1.36 4.89 -2.37
CA TYR A 35 -0.64 4.80 -3.63
C TYR A 35 -0.10 6.16 -4.05
N LEU A 36 1.13 6.17 -4.58
CA LEU A 36 1.67 7.36 -5.24
C LEU A 36 0.93 7.60 -6.55
N TYR A 37 -0.01 8.56 -6.55
CA TYR A 37 -0.70 8.95 -7.77
C TYR A 37 0.01 10.13 -8.45
N ASN A 38 0.47 9.92 -9.68
CA ASN A 38 0.80 11.02 -10.59
C ASN A 38 -0.49 11.60 -11.16
N LEU A 39 -1.24 12.32 -10.33
CA LEU A 39 -2.41 13.06 -10.80
C LEU A 39 -1.94 14.28 -11.60
N SER A 40 -2.63 14.58 -12.71
CA SER A 40 -2.53 15.91 -13.33
C SER A 40 -2.80 16.97 -12.27
N LYS A 41 -2.08 18.10 -12.33
CA LYS A 41 -2.24 19.22 -11.39
C LYS A 41 -3.72 19.50 -11.13
N ARG A 42 -4.03 19.89 -9.88
CA ARG A 42 -5.26 20.59 -9.51
C ARG A 42 -5.27 21.98 -10.16
N GLU A 43 -5.25 22.04 -11.48
CA GLU A 43 -5.53 23.28 -12.19
C GLU A 43 -7.05 23.42 -12.27
N ASN A 44 -7.53 24.63 -12.07
CA ASN A 44 -8.93 25.05 -12.20
C ASN A 44 -9.47 24.87 -13.64
N GLU A 45 -8.85 24.02 -14.45
CA GLU A 45 -9.01 23.85 -15.89
C GLU A 45 -9.40 22.41 -16.24
N GLN A 46 -10.37 21.84 -15.52
CA GLN A 46 -11.19 20.77 -16.13
C GLN A 46 -12.17 21.41 -17.11
N ILE A 47 -11.61 22.03 -18.15
CA ILE A 47 -12.34 22.63 -19.26
C ILE A 47 -13.00 21.46 -20.02
N ASN A 48 -14.33 21.38 -19.89
CA ASN A 48 -15.29 20.50 -20.57
C ASN A 48 -15.97 19.43 -19.69
N GLU A 49 -16.95 19.86 -18.90
CA GLU A 49 -17.96 19.02 -18.25
C GLU A 49 -18.96 18.38 -19.26
N LYS A 50 -18.48 17.73 -20.32
CA LYS A 50 -19.36 17.23 -21.39
C LYS A 50 -19.97 15.84 -21.11
N SER A 51 -19.44 15.07 -20.15
CA SER A 51 -19.90 13.69 -19.88
C SER A 51 -19.95 13.31 -18.39
N ASN A 52 -20.83 12.35 -18.05
CA ASN A 52 -20.92 11.78 -16.69
C ASN A 52 -19.63 11.08 -16.25
N ILE A 53 -18.86 10.52 -17.20
CA ILE A 53 -17.57 9.87 -16.92
C ILE A 53 -16.55 10.90 -16.44
N THR A 54 -16.46 12.05 -17.11
CA THR A 54 -15.57 13.14 -16.72
C THR A 54 -15.90 13.64 -15.30
N LYS A 55 -17.20 13.78 -14.96
CA LYS A 55 -17.64 14.18 -13.61
C LYS A 55 -17.20 13.19 -12.53
N SER A 56 -17.33 11.88 -12.79
CA SER A 56 -16.91 10.84 -11.84
C SER A 56 -15.40 10.80 -11.63
N ILE A 57 -14.61 10.96 -12.71
CA ILE A 57 -13.15 11.05 -12.63
C ILE A 57 -12.72 12.28 -11.82
N ASN A 58 -13.34 13.42 -12.08
CA ASN A 58 -13.04 14.67 -11.39
C ASN A 58 -13.37 14.59 -9.89
N LYS A 59 -14.50 13.95 -9.54
CA LYS A 59 -14.87 13.67 -8.14
C LYS A 59 -13.83 12.79 -7.44
N TYR A 60 -13.34 11.76 -8.12
CA TYR A 60 -12.30 10.87 -7.60
C TYR A 60 -10.98 11.62 -7.38
N ILE A 61 -10.50 12.37 -8.37
CA ILE A 61 -9.28 13.18 -8.29
C ILE A 61 -9.39 14.20 -7.14
N ASN A 62 -10.50 14.93 -7.05
CA ASN A 62 -10.72 15.89 -5.96
C ASN A 62 -10.71 15.19 -4.60
N SER A 63 -11.32 14.01 -4.47
CA SER A 63 -11.30 13.26 -3.21
C SER A 63 -9.88 12.83 -2.80
N ILE A 64 -9.00 12.50 -3.74
CA ILE A 64 -7.60 12.18 -3.44
C ILE A 64 -6.85 13.42 -2.95
N TYR A 65 -7.06 14.56 -3.60
CA TYR A 65 -6.44 15.83 -3.19
C TYR A 65 -6.95 16.29 -1.82
N ASP A 66 -8.27 16.30 -1.61
CA ASP A 66 -8.90 16.76 -0.37
C ASP A 66 -8.49 15.91 0.85
N ASN A 67 -8.16 14.63 0.65
CA ASN A 67 -7.68 13.73 1.69
C ASN A 67 -6.14 13.61 1.75
N ASN A 68 -5.40 14.43 1.00
CA ASN A 68 -3.93 14.36 0.90
C ASN A 68 -3.36 12.97 0.51
N LEU A 69 -4.14 12.16 -0.20
CA LEU A 69 -3.76 10.80 -0.63
C LEU A 69 -2.91 10.79 -1.90
N HIS A 70 -2.47 11.95 -2.38
CA HIS A 70 -1.64 12.10 -3.58
C HIS A 70 -0.13 12.05 -3.27
N ASN A 71 0.27 12.27 -2.02
CA ASN A 71 1.66 12.19 -1.59
C ASN A 71 1.97 10.75 -1.18
N SER A 72 3.10 10.21 -1.62
CA SER A 72 3.59 8.92 -1.11
C SER A 72 3.72 9.00 0.40
N PHE A 73 3.45 7.89 1.08
CA PHE A 73 3.82 7.73 2.48
C PHE A 73 5.30 7.35 2.60
N ASP A 74 5.88 7.50 3.80
CA ASP A 74 7.25 7.09 4.07
C ASP A 74 7.34 5.56 4.16
N ILE A 75 7.50 4.93 2.98
CA ILE A 75 7.56 3.47 2.81
C ILE A 75 8.61 2.87 3.76
N ASN A 76 9.80 3.45 3.85
CA ASN A 76 10.89 2.90 4.64
C ASN A 76 10.57 2.90 6.14
N THR A 77 10.03 4.00 6.67
CA THR A 77 9.67 4.09 8.09
C THR A 77 8.57 3.09 8.45
N TYR A 78 7.57 2.92 7.59
CA TYR A 78 6.53 1.91 7.81
C TYR A 78 7.08 0.48 7.74
N LEU A 79 7.92 0.17 6.75
CA LEU A 79 8.52 -1.16 6.62
C LEU A 79 9.44 -1.50 7.79
N ASP A 80 10.19 -0.53 8.33
CA ASP A 80 11.01 -0.72 9.53
C ASP A 80 10.14 -1.06 10.76
N GLU A 81 9.01 -0.38 10.92
CA GLU A 81 8.07 -0.68 12.01
C GLU A 81 7.34 -2.02 11.80
N PHE A 82 6.93 -2.35 10.58
CA PHE A 82 6.35 -3.66 10.24
C PHE A 82 7.34 -4.79 10.52
N TYR A 83 8.61 -4.59 10.17
CA TYR A 83 9.68 -5.53 10.51
C TYR A 83 9.82 -5.67 12.03
N ARG A 84 9.80 -4.58 12.78
CA ARG A 84 9.93 -4.60 14.24
C ARG A 84 8.81 -5.39 14.93
N ILE A 85 7.56 -5.17 14.54
CA ILE A 85 6.39 -5.78 15.21
C ILE A 85 6.09 -7.20 14.72
N SER A 86 6.52 -7.58 13.51
CA SER A 86 6.21 -8.90 12.93
C SER A 86 7.05 -10.00 13.56
N LYS A 87 6.42 -11.03 14.12
CA LYS A 87 7.12 -12.19 14.72
C LYS A 87 8.00 -12.94 13.73
N THR A 88 7.50 -13.10 12.51
CA THR A 88 8.12 -13.93 11.46
C THR A 88 8.81 -13.10 10.38
N LYS A 89 8.71 -11.76 10.49
CA LYS A 89 9.08 -10.81 9.44
C LYS A 89 8.36 -11.10 8.12
N PHE A 90 7.16 -11.67 8.20
CA PHE A 90 6.31 -12.00 7.05
C PHE A 90 5.21 -10.95 6.90
N MET A 91 5.06 -10.38 5.71
CA MET A 91 4.07 -9.34 5.41
C MET A 91 3.60 -9.39 3.95
N LEU A 92 2.33 -9.03 3.74
CA LEU A 92 1.72 -8.83 2.43
C LEU A 92 1.30 -7.37 2.29
N ILE A 93 1.76 -6.72 1.22
CA ILE A 93 1.52 -5.29 1.00
C ILE A 93 1.03 -5.08 -0.41
N TRP A 94 -0.23 -4.67 -0.55
CA TRP A 94 -0.80 -4.18 -1.79
C TRP A 94 -0.25 -2.80 -2.12
N MET A 95 0.12 -2.61 -3.38
CA MET A 95 0.77 -1.39 -3.85
C MET A 95 0.47 -1.13 -5.33
N ASN A 96 0.71 0.10 -5.76
CA ASN A 96 0.77 0.40 -7.18
C ASN A 96 2.12 -0.03 -7.78
N ARG A 97 2.16 -0.16 -9.11
CA ARG A 97 3.37 -0.53 -9.85
C ARG A 97 4.53 0.46 -9.63
N GLN A 98 4.22 1.73 -9.40
CA GLN A 98 5.23 2.80 -9.31
C GLN A 98 6.07 2.71 -8.04
N GLN A 99 5.48 2.21 -6.94
CA GLN A 99 6.14 2.05 -5.66
C GLN A 99 7.00 0.78 -5.57
N ILE A 100 6.89 -0.16 -6.52
CA ILE A 100 7.60 -1.47 -6.46
C ILE A 100 9.11 -1.29 -6.22
N ILE A 101 9.74 -0.29 -6.86
CA ILE A 101 11.18 -0.05 -6.71
C ILE A 101 11.53 0.30 -5.26
N ASP A 102 10.74 1.15 -4.60
CA ASP A 102 10.97 1.58 -3.23
C ASP A 102 10.93 0.39 -2.25
N TYR A 103 9.97 -0.52 -2.44
CA TYR A 103 9.89 -1.75 -1.63
C TYR A 103 11.09 -2.67 -1.89
N LEU A 104 11.48 -2.86 -3.16
CA LEU A 104 12.61 -3.73 -3.52
C LEU A 104 13.93 -3.20 -2.97
N ASP A 105 14.14 -1.88 -2.97
CA ASP A 105 15.32 -1.27 -2.39
C ASP A 105 15.41 -1.51 -0.87
N TRP A 106 14.29 -1.38 -0.16
CA TRP A 106 14.24 -1.71 1.27
C TRP A 106 14.49 -3.21 1.52
N VAL A 107 13.86 -4.09 0.74
CA VAL A 107 14.04 -5.56 0.83
C VAL A 107 15.50 -5.94 0.63
N ARG A 108 16.17 -5.35 -0.36
CA ARG A 108 17.60 -5.59 -0.62
C ARG A 108 18.47 -5.10 0.54
N LYS A 109 18.21 -3.89 1.05
CA LYS A 109 18.95 -3.31 2.17
C LYS A 109 18.83 -4.13 3.46
N LYS A 110 17.68 -4.78 3.69
CA LYS A 110 17.41 -5.66 4.85
C LYS A 110 17.73 -7.14 4.60
N GLU A 111 18.26 -7.47 3.43
CA GLU A 111 18.56 -8.84 3.00
C GLU A 111 17.38 -9.81 3.10
N MET A 112 16.16 -9.31 2.89
CA MET A 112 14.93 -10.09 2.93
C MET A 112 14.65 -10.78 1.60
N LEU A 113 13.75 -11.76 1.64
CA LEU A 113 13.20 -12.42 0.45
C LEU A 113 11.86 -11.77 0.08
N TYR A 114 11.50 -11.89 -1.19
CA TYR A 114 10.24 -11.36 -1.71
C TYR A 114 9.66 -12.23 -2.80
N ASP A 115 8.34 -12.12 -2.97
CA ASP A 115 7.58 -12.68 -4.09
C ASP A 115 6.41 -11.73 -4.44
N PHE A 116 5.68 -12.00 -5.52
CA PHE A 116 4.55 -11.17 -5.96
C PHE A 116 3.27 -11.98 -6.13
N ILE A 117 2.16 -11.40 -5.68
CA ILE A 117 0.81 -11.78 -6.10
C ILE A 117 0.33 -10.73 -7.09
N LEU A 118 -0.22 -11.21 -8.21
CA LEU A 118 -0.83 -10.36 -9.24
C LEU A 118 -2.33 -10.61 -9.28
N TRP A 119 -3.11 -9.55 -9.05
CA TRP A 119 -4.54 -9.58 -9.29
C TRP A 119 -4.86 -8.98 -10.66
N ASN A 120 -5.23 -9.85 -11.61
CA ASN A 120 -5.75 -9.44 -12.91
C ASN A 120 -7.26 -9.17 -12.81
N LYS A 121 -7.66 -7.90 -12.85
CA LYS A 121 -9.05 -7.48 -12.85
C LYS A 121 -9.71 -7.82 -14.17
N THR A 122 -10.88 -8.46 -14.11
CA THR A 122 -11.65 -8.82 -15.30
C THR A 122 -12.47 -7.66 -15.89
N ASN A 123 -12.62 -6.57 -15.13
CA ASN A 123 -13.45 -5.40 -15.47
C ASN A 123 -12.76 -4.06 -15.13
N PRO A 124 -11.53 -3.80 -15.61
CA PRO A 124 -10.85 -2.54 -15.35
C PRO A 124 -11.57 -1.37 -16.02
N MET A 125 -11.41 -0.17 -15.46
CA MET A 125 -11.88 1.04 -16.13
C MET A 125 -11.18 1.15 -17.49
N PRO A 126 -11.92 1.38 -18.59
CA PRO A 126 -11.29 1.59 -19.89
C PRO A 126 -10.42 2.84 -19.82
N THR A 127 -9.16 2.72 -20.27
CA THR A 127 -8.22 3.84 -20.33
C THR A 127 -7.61 3.90 -21.73
N ASN A 128 -7.30 5.10 -22.21
CA ASN A 128 -6.59 5.31 -23.48
C ASN A 128 -5.07 5.19 -23.33
N ASN A 129 -4.60 4.54 -22.25
CA ASN A 129 -3.17 4.39 -22.00
C ASN A 129 -2.61 3.23 -22.82
N HIS A 130 -1.33 3.33 -23.22
CA HIS A 130 -0.62 2.24 -23.91
C HIS A 130 -0.57 0.94 -23.09
N ILE A 131 -0.64 1.04 -21.76
CA ILE A 131 -0.67 -0.10 -20.84
C ILE A 131 -1.98 -0.03 -20.04
N TYR A 132 -2.76 -1.10 -20.11
CA TYR A 132 -4.00 -1.23 -19.34
C TYR A 132 -3.71 -1.26 -17.84
N GLN A 133 -4.52 -0.55 -17.07
CA GLN A 133 -4.48 -0.55 -15.61
C GLN A 133 -5.41 -1.63 -15.05
N ASP A 134 -5.19 -2.87 -15.50
CA ASP A 134 -6.00 -4.04 -15.16
C ASP A 134 -5.39 -4.91 -14.07
N LYS A 135 -4.31 -4.43 -13.44
CA LYS A 135 -3.47 -5.20 -12.54
C LYS A 135 -3.26 -4.47 -11.23
N GLU A 136 -3.45 -5.19 -10.13
CA GLU A 136 -2.96 -4.81 -8.81
C GLU A 136 -1.86 -5.77 -8.37
N TYR A 137 -0.88 -5.22 -7.66
CA TYR A 137 0.30 -5.94 -7.23
C TYR A 137 0.29 -6.01 -5.70
N CYS A 138 0.58 -7.18 -5.17
CA CYS A 138 0.92 -7.35 -3.78
C CYS A 138 2.33 -7.92 -3.70
N ILE A 139 3.23 -7.26 -2.98
CA ILE A 139 4.51 -7.86 -2.63
C ILE A 139 4.29 -8.73 -1.39
N ILE A 140 4.90 -9.91 -1.40
CA ILE A 140 5.10 -10.73 -0.21
C ILE A 140 6.54 -10.50 0.20
N ILE A 141 6.78 -10.10 1.46
CA ILE A 141 8.13 -9.92 2.01
C ILE A 141 8.30 -10.85 3.20
N TYR A 142 9.41 -11.57 3.27
CA TYR A 142 9.65 -12.56 4.32
C TYR A 142 11.12 -12.74 4.65
N SER A 143 11.41 -13.13 5.90
CA SER A 143 12.77 -13.43 6.33
C SER A 143 13.31 -14.70 5.65
N LYS A 144 14.63 -14.75 5.44
CA LYS A 144 15.31 -16.01 5.15
C LYS A 144 15.06 -16.95 6.32
N LYS A 145 14.71 -18.21 6.06
CA LYS A 145 14.71 -19.22 7.12
C LYS A 145 16.12 -19.27 7.70
N THR A 146 16.28 -18.89 8.96
CA THR A 146 17.49 -19.19 9.70
C THR A 146 17.50 -20.71 9.87
N SER A 147 18.41 -21.39 9.18
CA SER A 147 18.67 -22.81 9.38
C SER A 147 19.32 -23.02 10.75
N ASN A 148 18.57 -22.79 11.83
CA ASN A 148 18.87 -23.33 13.14
C ASN A 148 17.93 -24.51 13.36
N SER A 149 18.16 -25.57 12.59
CA SER A 149 17.74 -26.91 12.95
C SER A 149 18.82 -27.49 13.87
N GLU A 150 18.78 -27.11 15.13
CA GLU A 150 19.40 -27.87 16.22
C GLU A 150 18.36 -28.02 17.33
N LEU A 151 17.60 -29.11 17.21
CA LEU A 151 17.03 -29.87 18.31
C LEU A 151 17.27 -31.35 18.00
#